data_AF-A0A932FQE9-F1
#
_entry.id   AF-A0A932FQE9-F1
#
_cell.length_a   1.000
_cell.length_b   1.000
_cell.length_c   1.000
_cell.angle_alpha   90.00
_cell.angle_beta   90.00
_cell.angle_gamma   90.00
#
_symmetry.space_group_name_H-M   'P 1'
#
loop_
_entity.id
_entity.type
_entity.pdbx_description
1 polymer ?
#
loop_
_entity_poly.entity_id
_entity_poly.type
_entity_poly.pdbx_seq_one_letter_code
_entity_poly.pdbx_strand_id
1 'polypeptide(L)'
;MTTPETLPQHLQVCNELHELALEDNRQLKEHGRLPAPALLERKRSLLARLELSLASLRAMPVAGSAQKQLVEKIRGRILQILQLDKENEQLLLRASLSRGRETGAAPTPAPPPAMLRRIYARTGGA
;
A
#
# COMPACT_ATOMS: atom_id res chain seq x y z
N MET A 1 -12.29 13.51 -29.24
CA MET A 1 -11.16 12.59 -28.96
C MET A 1 -11.27 11.45 -29.95
N THR A 2 -10.31 11.33 -30.86
CA THR A 2 -10.30 10.25 -31.84
C THR A 2 -9.86 8.96 -31.14
N THR A 3 -10.41 7.83 -31.56
CA THR A 3 -10.16 6.50 -30.98
C THR A 3 -8.68 6.07 -30.86
N PRO A 4 -7.71 6.46 -31.72
CA PRO A 4 -6.32 5.97 -31.59
C PRO A 4 -5.56 6.52 -30.38
N GLU A 5 -5.93 7.66 -29.81
CA GLU A 5 -5.17 8.30 -28.72
C GLU A 5 -5.58 7.80 -27.32
N THR A 6 -6.74 7.15 -27.22
CA THR A 6 -7.35 6.79 -25.94
C THR A 6 -6.58 5.68 -25.21
N LEU A 7 -6.04 4.70 -25.94
CA LEU A 7 -5.24 3.60 -25.38
C LEU A 7 -3.86 4.06 -24.85
N PRO A 8 -3.06 4.81 -25.62
CA PRO A 8 -1.81 5.39 -25.12
C PRO A 8 -2.01 6.28 -23.89
N GLN A 9 -3.05 7.11 -23.87
CA GLN A 9 -3.38 7.95 -22.72
C GLN A 9 -3.71 7.12 -21.48
N HIS A 10 -4.51 6.06 -21.63
CA HIS A 10 -4.80 5.16 -20.51
C HIS A 10 -3.55 4.45 -19.99
N LEU A 11 -2.68 3.98 -20.89
CA LEU A 11 -1.40 3.38 -20.50
C LEU A 11 -0.52 4.37 -19.72
N GLN A 12 -0.52 5.65 -20.11
CA GLN A 12 0.21 6.69 -19.39
C GLN A 12 -0.33 6.85 -17.96
N VAL A 13 -1.66 6.93 -17.78
CA VAL A 13 -2.27 7.01 -16.44
C VAL A 13 -1.92 5.78 -15.60
N CYS A 14 -1.92 4.58 -16.18
CA CYS A 14 -1.48 3.37 -15.49
C CYS A 14 0.02 3.41 -15.11
N ASN A 15 0.89 3.97 -15.95
CA ASN A 15 2.30 4.12 -15.60
C ASN A 15 2.48 5.13 -14.45
N GLU A 16 1.79 6.28 -14.50
CA GLU A 16 1.82 7.28 -13.42
C GLU A 16 1.31 6.69 -12.09
N LEU A 17 0.24 5.90 -12.11
CA LEU A 17 -0.26 5.18 -10.93
C LEU A 17 0.74 4.17 -10.37
N HIS A 18 1.44 3.45 -11.24
CA HIS A 18 2.46 2.49 -10.82
C HIS A 18 3.68 3.18 -10.21
N GLU A 19 4.12 4.31 -10.75
CA GLU A 19 5.19 5.12 -10.13
C GLU A 19 4.76 5.62 -8.75
N LEU A 20 3.52 6.08 -8.61
CA LEU A 20 2.97 6.49 -7.32
C LEU A 20 2.95 5.32 -6.32
N ALA A 21 2.53 4.13 -6.75
CA ALA A 21 2.52 2.93 -5.91
C ALA A 21 3.92 2.51 -5.45
N LEU A 22 4.95 2.70 -6.28
CA LEU A 22 6.35 2.49 -5.93
C LEU A 22 6.86 3.54 -4.94
N GLU A 23 6.45 4.80 -5.09
CA GLU A 23 6.78 5.87 -4.15
C GLU A 23 6.18 5.58 -2.77
N ASP A 24 4.91 5.18 -2.72
CA ASP A 24 4.25 4.71 -1.49
C ASP A 24 5.00 3.54 -0.84
N ASN A 25 5.36 2.53 -1.64
CA ASN A 25 6.08 1.36 -1.17
C ASN A 25 7.43 1.72 -0.55
N ARG A 26 8.16 2.65 -1.18
CA ARG A 26 9.44 3.16 -0.67
C ARG A 26 9.26 3.91 0.64
N GLN A 27 8.29 4.84 0.70
CA GLN A 27 8.02 5.60 1.92
C GLN A 27 7.62 4.69 3.09
N LEU A 28 6.80 3.66 2.83
CA LEU A 28 6.40 2.67 3.83
C LEU A 28 7.57 1.82 4.31
N LYS A 29 8.46 1.40 3.41
CA LYS A 29 9.66 0.62 3.76
C LYS A 29 10.68 1.43 4.56
N GLU A 30 10.94 2.68 4.16
CA GLU A 30 11.98 3.52 4.77
C GLU A 30 11.54 4.14 6.09
N HIS A 31 10.30 4.66 6.15
CA HIS A 31 9.85 5.45 7.29
C HIS A 31 8.86 4.71 8.19
N GLY A 32 8.23 3.63 7.70
CA GLY A 32 7.15 2.94 8.42
C GLY A 32 5.96 3.85 8.74
N ARG A 33 5.78 4.93 7.95
CA ARG A 33 4.79 5.97 8.20
C ARG A 33 3.69 5.92 7.15
N LEU A 34 2.50 6.37 7.56
CA LEU A 34 1.36 6.56 6.67
C LEU A 34 1.75 7.50 5.51
N PRO A 35 1.19 7.29 4.31
CA PRO A 35 1.45 8.13 3.15
C PRO A 35 1.11 9.59 3.46
N ALA A 36 1.96 10.49 2.98
CA ALA A 36 1.76 11.93 3.17
C ALA A 36 0.44 12.38 2.52
N PRO A 37 -0.25 13.39 3.08
CA PRO A 37 -1.51 13.90 2.52
C PRO A 37 -1.36 14.38 1.07
N ALA A 38 -0.18 14.90 0.69
CA ALA A 38 0.12 15.27 -0.70
C ALA A 38 0.11 14.08 -1.67
N LEU A 39 0.50 12.89 -1.20
CA LEU A 39 0.51 11.66 -1.99
C LEU A 39 -0.91 11.11 -2.14
N LEU A 40 -1.73 11.19 -1.09
CA LEU A 40 -3.15 10.85 -1.15
C LEU A 40 -3.92 11.73 -2.15
N GLU A 41 -3.66 13.04 -2.19
CA GLU A 41 -4.27 13.95 -3.16
C GLU A 41 -3.86 13.62 -4.61
N ARG A 42 -2.58 13.27 -4.83
CA ARG A 42 -2.12 12.78 -6.14
C ARG A 42 -2.80 11.47 -6.53
N LYS A 43 -2.97 10.53 -5.60
CA LYS A 43 -3.67 9.27 -5.83
C LYS A 43 -5.13 9.51 -6.24
N ARG A 44 -5.83 10.40 -5.55
CA ARG A 44 -7.22 10.79 -5.86
C ARG A 44 -7.34 11.39 -7.27
N SER A 45 -6.47 12.33 -7.62
CA SER A 45 -6.45 12.97 -8.94
C SER A 45 -6.18 11.94 -10.07
N LEU A 46 -5.24 11.02 -9.85
CA LEU A 46 -4.92 9.97 -10.82
C LEU A 46 -6.05 8.94 -10.97
N LEU A 47 -6.76 8.59 -9.89
CA LEU A 47 -7.94 7.72 -9.95
C LEU A 47 -9.08 8.37 -10.75
N ALA A 48 -9.33 9.66 -10.58
CA ALA A 48 -10.32 10.39 -11.39
C ALA A 48 -9.95 10.38 -12.89
N ARG A 49 -8.66 10.57 -13.22
CA ARG A 49 -8.15 10.45 -14.60
C ARG A 49 -8.29 9.02 -15.13
N LEU A 50 -8.09 8.01 -14.28
CA LEU A 50 -8.27 6.61 -14.64
C LEU A 50 -9.73 6.33 -14.99
N GLU A 51 -10.68 6.77 -14.18
CA GLU A 51 -12.13 6.61 -14.44
C GLU A 51 -12.55 7.24 -15.77
N LEU A 52 -12.10 8.46 -16.05
CA LEU A 52 -12.35 9.14 -17.32
C LEU A 52 -11.78 8.39 -18.52
N SER A 53 -10.55 7.87 -18.38
CA SER A 53 -9.91 7.08 -19.44
C SER A 53 -10.59 5.72 -19.65
N LEU A 54 -11.10 5.08 -18.60
CA LEU A 54 -11.85 3.83 -18.66
C LEU A 54 -13.22 4.02 -19.32
N ALA A 55 -13.93 5.11 -19.00
CA ALA A 55 -15.18 5.47 -19.67
C ALA A 55 -14.96 5.65 -21.18
N SER A 56 -13.88 6.33 -21.56
CA SER A 56 -13.49 6.51 -22.96
C SER A 56 -13.11 5.19 -23.64
N LEU A 57 -12.42 4.29 -22.92
CA LEU A 57 -12.07 2.95 -23.41
C LEU A 57 -13.29 2.05 -23.64
N ARG A 58 -14.29 2.11 -22.75
CA ARG A 58 -15.53 1.34 -22.90
C ARG A 58 -16.36 1.80 -24.10
N ALA A 59 -16.24 3.06 -24.48
CA ALA A 59 -16.91 3.63 -25.65
C ALA A 59 -16.20 3.30 -26.98
N MET A 60 -15.00 2.68 -26.95
CA MET A 60 -14.30 2.33 -28.17
C MET A 60 -14.85 1.05 -28.83
N PRO A 61 -14.90 1.02 -30.17
CA PRO A 61 -15.18 -0.22 -30.91
C PRO A 61 -14.06 -1.25 -30.71
N VAL A 62 -14.37 -2.52 -30.98
CA VAL A 62 -13.49 -3.68 -30.74
C VAL A 62 -12.07 -3.41 -31.27
N ALA A 63 -11.10 -3.53 -30.36
CA ALA A 63 -9.70 -3.31 -30.63
C ALA A 63 -9.15 -4.23 -31.75
N GLY A 64 -8.53 -3.62 -32.77
CA GLY A 64 -7.81 -4.32 -33.82
C GLY A 64 -6.51 -4.97 -33.31
N SER A 65 -5.83 -5.72 -34.19
CA SER A 65 -4.62 -6.48 -33.83
C SER A 65 -3.48 -5.61 -33.27
N ALA A 66 -3.30 -4.39 -33.77
CA ALA A 66 -2.31 -3.43 -33.27
C ALA A 66 -2.64 -2.95 -31.84
N GLN A 67 -3.92 -2.75 -31.54
CA GLN A 67 -4.36 -2.36 -30.19
C GLN A 67 -4.23 -3.49 -29.17
N LYS A 68 -4.26 -4.77 -29.58
CA LYS A 68 -4.13 -5.91 -28.66
C LYS A 68 -2.83 -5.87 -27.86
N GLN A 69 -1.70 -5.55 -28.49
CA GLN A 69 -0.41 -5.46 -27.78
C GLN A 69 -0.42 -4.37 -26.69
N LEU A 70 -1.02 -3.22 -26.98
CA LEU A 70 -1.19 -2.14 -26.01
C LEU A 70 -2.12 -2.55 -24.86
N VAL A 71 -3.21 -3.24 -25.17
CA VAL A 71 -4.14 -3.78 -24.16
C VAL A 71 -3.45 -4.76 -23.22
N GLU A 72 -2.64 -5.70 -23.75
CA GLU A 72 -1.86 -6.61 -22.91
C GLU A 72 -0.84 -5.87 -22.04
N LYS A 73 -0.19 -4.85 -22.57
CA LYS A 73 0.73 -4.00 -21.80
C LYS A 73 0.02 -3.27 -20.65
N ILE A 74 -1.16 -2.73 -20.91
CA ILE A 74 -2.02 -2.09 -19.90
C ILE A 74 -2.40 -3.11 -18.82
N ARG A 75 -2.85 -4.32 -19.21
CA ARG A 75 -3.20 -5.39 -18.26
C ARG A 75 -2.02 -5.77 -17.37
N GLY A 76 -0.84 -5.97 -17.96
CA GLY A 76 0.38 -6.25 -17.20
C GLY A 76 0.69 -5.15 -16.20
N ARG A 77 0.52 -3.88 -16.58
CA ARG A 77 0.71 -2.74 -15.68
C ARG A 77 -0.31 -2.73 -14.54
N ILE A 78 -1.58 -2.99 -14.81
CA ILE A 78 -2.63 -3.09 -13.77
C ILE A 78 -2.29 -4.17 -12.75
N LEU A 79 -1.85 -5.35 -13.20
CA LEU A 79 -1.45 -6.43 -12.29
C LEU A 79 -0.26 -6.03 -11.40
N GLN A 80 0.72 -5.31 -11.94
CA GLN A 80 1.84 -4.77 -11.16
C GLN A 80 1.37 -3.77 -10.09
N ILE A 81 0.44 -2.87 -10.43
CA ILE A 81 -0.15 -1.94 -9.46
C ILE A 81 -0.85 -2.71 -8.33
N LEU A 82 -1.68 -3.69 -8.67
CA LEU A 82 -2.40 -4.50 -7.67
C LEU A 82 -1.45 -5.27 -6.74
N GLN A 83 -0.36 -5.81 -7.28
CA GLN A 83 0.65 -6.48 -6.49
C GLN A 83 1.33 -5.51 -5.52
N LEU A 84 1.69 -4.30 -5.99
CA LEU A 84 2.28 -3.26 -5.14
C LEU A 84 1.29 -2.76 -4.07
N ASP A 85 0.02 -2.58 -4.41
CA ASP A 85 -1.01 -2.18 -3.44
C ASP A 85 -1.14 -3.23 -2.32
N LYS A 86 -1.14 -4.54 -2.66
CA LYS A 86 -1.13 -5.61 -1.66
C LYS A 86 0.10 -5.57 -0.76
N GLU A 87 1.28 -5.33 -1.33
CA GLU A 87 2.51 -5.17 -0.55
C GLU A 87 2.45 -3.94 0.37
N ASN A 88 1.91 -2.82 -0.12
CA ASN A 88 1.73 -1.59 0.65
C ASN A 88 0.77 -1.79 1.82
N GLU A 89 -0.35 -2.50 1.62
CA GLU A 89 -1.27 -2.88 2.69
C GLU A 89 -0.59 -3.75 3.75
N GLN A 90 0.21 -4.74 3.34
CA GLN A 90 0.96 -5.58 4.28
C GLN A 90 1.98 -4.77 5.10
N LEU A 91 2.69 -3.83 4.47
CA LEU A 91 3.62 -2.94 5.15
C LEU A 91 2.90 -2.01 6.14
N LEU A 92 1.75 -1.46 5.74
CA LEU A 92 0.89 -0.63 6.60
C LEU A 92 0.39 -1.40 7.83
N LEU A 93 -0.07 -2.64 7.63
CA LEU A 93 -0.50 -3.51 8.73
C LEU A 93 0.66 -3.78 9.69
N ARG A 94 1.84 -4.12 9.17
CA ARG A 94 3.04 -4.34 10.00
C ARG A 94 3.45 -3.09 10.76
N ALA A 95 3.46 -1.93 10.11
CA ALA A 95 3.76 -0.65 10.76
C ALA A 95 2.76 -0.34 11.89
N SER A 96 1.46 -0.59 11.65
CA SER A 96 0.41 -0.39 12.65
C SER A 96 0.56 -1.33 13.86
N LEU A 97 0.90 -2.59 13.62
CA LEU A 97 1.16 -3.59 14.68
C LEU A 97 2.43 -3.25 15.49
N SER A 98 3.50 -2.83 14.82
CA SER A 98 4.72 -2.38 15.50
C SER A 98 4.43 -1.17 16.39
N ARG A 99 3.69 -0.18 15.88
CA ARG A 99 3.34 1.04 16.62
C ARG A 99 2.49 0.76 17.86
N GLY A 100 1.58 -0.21 17.78
CA GLY A 100 0.78 -0.67 18.93
C GLY A 100 1.63 -1.32 20.04
N ARG A 101 2.80 -1.87 19.70
CA ARG A 101 3.74 -2.47 20.65
C ARG A 101 4.59 -1.42 21.39
N GLU A 102 4.84 -0.27 20.77
CA GLU A 102 5.62 0.84 21.34
C GLU A 102 4.78 1.68 22.32
N THR A 103 3.47 1.80 22.07
CA THR A 103 2.53 2.46 22.99
C THR A 103 2.12 1.61 24.20
N GLY A 104 2.56 0.35 24.26
CA GLY A 104 2.32 -0.58 25.38
C GLY A 104 3.45 -0.65 26.41
N ALA A 105 4.50 0.16 26.28
CA ALA A 105 5.60 0.18 27.25
C ALA A 105 5.35 1.21 28.35
N ALA A 106 4.56 0.83 29.36
CA ALA A 106 4.85 1.33 30.70
C ALA A 106 6.14 0.61 31.17
N PRO A 107 7.22 1.31 31.54
CA PRO A 107 8.33 0.68 32.22
C PRO A 107 7.88 0.39 33.66
N THR A 108 7.20 -0.72 33.89
CA THR A 108 7.17 -1.30 35.23
C THR A 108 8.56 -1.86 35.50
N PRO A 109 9.31 -1.34 36.49
CA PRO A 109 10.52 -2.03 36.94
C PRO A 109 10.08 -3.41 37.45
N ALA A 110 10.63 -4.47 36.87
CA ALA A 110 10.49 -5.80 37.41
C ALA A 110 10.90 -5.77 38.90
N PRO A 111 10.08 -6.26 39.84
CA PRO A 111 10.49 -6.29 41.23
C PRO A 111 11.74 -7.17 41.34
N PRO A 112 12.79 -6.70 42.05
CA PRO A 112 14.04 -7.44 42.17
C PRO A 112 13.79 -8.82 42.80
N PRO A 113 14.58 -9.85 42.42
CA PRO A 113 14.39 -11.25 42.82
C PRO A 113 14.41 -11.49 44.35
N ALA A 114 14.72 -10.47 45.16
CA ALA A 114 14.58 -10.49 46.61
C ALA A 114 13.11 -10.61 47.08
N MET A 115 12.14 -10.10 46.32
CA MET A 115 10.73 -10.14 46.73
C MET A 115 10.12 -11.54 46.60
N LEU A 116 10.54 -12.31 45.59
CA LEU A 116 10.10 -13.69 45.38
C LEU A 116 10.62 -14.65 46.47
N ARG A 117 11.84 -14.43 46.99
CA ARG A 117 12.40 -15.24 48.09
C ARG A 117 11.59 -15.14 49.38
N ARG A 118 11.00 -13.96 49.66
CA ARG A 118 10.15 -13.74 50.85
C ARG A 118 8.79 -14.44 50.76
N ILE A 119 8.26 -14.60 49.56
CA ILE A 119 6.95 -15.25 49.34
C ILE A 119 7.11 -16.77 49.51
N TYR A 120 8.13 -17.38 48.89
CA TYR A 120 8.38 -18.82 49.02
C TYR A 120 8.81 -19.25 50.43
N ALA A 121 9.53 -18.41 51.18
CA ALA A 121 9.86 -18.68 52.58
C ALA A 121 8.64 -18.68 53.51
N ARG A 122 7.50 -18.12 53.09
CA ARG A 122 6.28 -18.01 53.90
C ARG A 122 5.24 -19.09 53.60
N THR A 123 5.33 -19.79 52.46
CA THR A 123 4.31 -20.77 52.03
C THR A 123 4.84 -22.20 51.88
N GLY A 124 6.13 -22.46 52.13
CA GLY A 124 6.72 -23.81 52.14
C GLY A 124 7.10 -24.23 53.56
N GLY A 125 6.13 -24.68 54.35
CA GLY A 125 6.36 -25.12 55.73
C GLY A 125 5.10 -25.68 56.39
N ALA A 126 4.62 -26.82 55.89
CA ALA A 126 3.93 -27.89 56.63
C ALA A 126 3.81 -29.11 55.71
#